data_AF-A0A5N8YDE6-F1
#
_entry.id   AF-A0A5N8YDE6-F1
#
_cell.length_a   1.000
_cell.length_b   1.000
_cell.length_c   1.000
_cell.angle_alpha   90.00
_cell.angle_beta   90.00
_cell.angle_gamma   90.00
#
_symmetry.space_group_name_H-M   'P 1'
#
loop_
_entity.id
_entity.type
_entity.pdbx_description
1 polymer ?
#
loop_
_entity_poly.entity_id
_entity_poly.type
_entity_poly.pdbx_seq_one_letter_code
_entity_poly.pdbx_strand_id
1 'polypeptide(L)'
;MKMEVINLSPTEQRVLLLFESDGPSQEDVQVDEYLHAHELEPKRQYSETRDGKAYLVYYFGHCYLEDHLEELLAMASEAPQPQG
;
A
#
# COMPACT_ATOMS: atom_id res chain seq x y z
N MET A 1 -3.51 -5.93 5.35
CA MET A 1 -2.80 -4.95 4.51
C MET A 1 -1.51 -4.46 5.17
N LYS A 2 -0.38 -4.51 4.45
CA LYS A 2 0.88 -3.89 4.86
C LYS A 2 1.23 -2.73 3.93
N MET A 3 1.64 -1.59 4.49
CA MET A 3 2.10 -0.44 3.71
C MET A 3 3.62 -0.26 3.84
N GLU A 4 4.28 0.05 2.72
CA GLU A 4 5.69 0.40 2.69
C GLU A 4 5.95 1.66 1.89
N VAL A 5 6.81 2.54 2.40
CA VAL A 5 7.31 3.69 1.68
C VAL A 5 8.73 3.39 1.22
N ILE A 6 8.95 3.39 -0.09
CA ILE A 6 10.27 3.19 -0.69
C ILE A 6 10.82 4.51 -1.22
N ASN A 7 12.11 4.75 -0.95
CA ASN A 7 12.84 5.90 -1.45
C ASN A 7 13.58 5.47 -2.72
N LEU A 8 13.15 5.94 -3.89
CA LEU A 8 13.87 5.70 -5.15
C LEU A 8 15.02 6.70 -5.34
N SER A 9 14.82 7.93 -4.85
CA SER A 9 15.84 8.98 -4.82
C SER A 9 15.48 10.01 -3.72
N PRO A 10 16.36 10.99 -3.42
CA PRO A 10 16.09 11.98 -2.37
C PRO A 10 14.83 12.81 -2.56
N THR A 11 14.33 12.90 -3.79
CA THR A 11 13.11 13.65 -4.16
C THR A 11 12.00 12.74 -4.69
N GLU A 12 12.23 11.43 -4.73
CA GLU A 12 11.27 10.49 -5.30
C GLU A 12 10.99 9.34 -4.35
N GLN A 13 9.79 9.39 -3.77
CA GLN A 13 9.26 8.35 -2.91
C GLN A 13 8.06 7.67 -3.58
N ARG A 14 7.82 6.42 -3.19
CA ARG A 14 6.70 5.61 -3.64
C ARG A 14 6.08 4.88 -2.46
N VAL A 15 4.79 4.59 -2.59
CA VAL A 15 4.03 3.83 -1.60
C VAL A 15 3.65 2.51 -2.24
N LEU A 16 3.93 1.42 -1.52
CA LEU A 16 3.50 0.08 -1.85
C LEU A 16 2.43 -0.33 -0.84
N LEU A 17 1.24 -0.70 -1.32
CA LEU A 17 0.23 -1.38 -0.50
C LEU A 17 0.26 -2.86 -0.85
N LEU A 18 0.50 -3.70 0.14
CA LEU A 18 0.61 -5.14 0.00
C LEU A 18 -0.62 -5.79 0.63
N PHE A 19 -1.43 -6.42 -0.22
CA PHE A 19 -2.61 -7.17 0.15
C PHE A 19 -2.28 -8.65 0.11
N GLU A 20 -2.60 -9.41 1.16
CA GLU A 20 -2.39 -10.86 1.16
C GLU A 20 -3.34 -11.50 0.14
N SER A 21 -2.79 -12.26 -0.82
CA SER A 21 -3.61 -12.89 -1.87
C SER A 21 -4.43 -14.07 -1.36
N ASP A 22 -4.02 -14.70 -0.25
CA ASP A 22 -4.70 -15.85 0.35
C ASP A 22 -5.55 -15.40 1.54
N GLY A 23 -6.76 -14.92 1.24
CA GLY A 23 -7.73 -14.46 2.24
C GLY A 23 -7.56 -12.98 2.60
N PRO A 24 -8.18 -12.05 1.84
CA PRO A 24 -8.12 -10.63 2.18
C PRO A 24 -8.71 -10.41 3.58
N SER A 25 -7.93 -9.76 4.44
CA SER A 25 -8.36 -9.34 5.76
C SER A 25 -9.45 -8.27 5.66
N GLN A 26 -10.17 -8.02 6.76
CA GLN A 26 -11.13 -6.91 6.81
C GLN A 26 -10.46 -5.56 6.49
N GLU A 27 -9.18 -5.41 6.80
CA GLU A 27 -8.39 -4.21 6.52
C GLU A 27 -8.05 -4.10 5.03
N ASP A 28 -7.74 -5.21 4.37
CA ASP A 28 -7.52 -5.24 2.92
C ASP A 28 -8.79 -4.75 2.18
N VAL A 29 -9.97 -5.20 2.62
CA VAL A 29 -11.25 -4.76 2.05
C VAL A 29 -11.51 -3.28 2.31
N GLN A 30 -11.32 -2.81 3.55
CA GLN A 30 -11.54 -1.40 3.89
C GLN A 30 -10.63 -0.45 3.09
N VAL A 31 -9.36 -0.82 2.93
CA VAL A 31 -8.40 -0.05 2.15
C VAL A 31 -8.78 -0.04 0.67
N ASP A 32 -9.15 -1.19 0.09
CA ASP A 32 -9.56 -1.26 -1.32
C ASP A 32 -10.83 -0.43 -1.58
N GLU A 33 -11.83 -0.50 -0.69
CA GLU A 33 -13.02 0.35 -0.76
C GLU A 33 -12.70 1.83 -0.63
N TYR A 34 -11.78 2.21 0.27
CA TYR A 34 -11.33 3.60 0.41
C TYR A 34 -10.66 4.10 -0.87
N LEU A 35 -9.75 3.31 -1.45
CA LEU A 35 -9.09 3.66 -2.70
C LEU A 35 -10.13 3.85 -3.82
N HIS A 36 -11.12 2.96 -3.91
CA HIS A 36 -12.17 3.06 -4.90
C HIS A 36 -13.09 4.29 -4.68
N ALA A 37 -13.49 4.56 -3.44
CA ALA A 37 -14.35 5.69 -3.08
C ALA A 37 -13.69 7.05 -3.34
N HIS A 38 -12.36 7.11 -3.27
CA HIS A 38 -11.57 8.30 -3.52
C HIS A 38 -10.94 8.35 -4.93
N GLU A 39 -11.31 7.42 -5.83
CA GLU A 39 -10.79 7.33 -7.20
C GLU A 39 -9.24 7.24 -7.26
N LEU A 40 -8.64 6.60 -6.26
CA LEU A 40 -7.20 6.42 -6.11
C LEU A 40 -6.74 5.16 -6.86
N GLU A 41 -6.34 5.35 -8.11
CA GLU A 41 -5.87 4.25 -8.95
C GLU A 41 -4.35 4.04 -8.84
N PRO A 42 -3.89 2.80 -8.59
CA PRO A 42 -2.46 2.51 -8.56
C PRO A 42 -1.84 2.66 -9.94
N LYS A 43 -0.64 3.24 -9.97
CA LYS A 43 0.14 3.38 -11.19
C LYS A 43 0.57 2.03 -11.77
N ARG A 44 0.79 1.03 -10.89
CA ARG A 44 1.01 -0.38 -11.28
C ARG A 44 0.40 -1.30 -10.24
N GLN A 45 -0.15 -2.41 -10.70
CA GLN A 45 -0.57 -3.53 -9.87
C GLN A 45 0.19 -4.76 -10.32
N TYR A 46 0.76 -5.51 -9.38
CA TYR A 46 1.47 -6.75 -9.68
C TYR A 46 1.45 -7.69 -8.48
N SER A 47 1.54 -8.99 -8.74
CA SER A 47 1.70 -9.99 -7.68
C SER A 47 3.18 -10.16 -7.34
N GLU A 48 3.51 -10.19 -6.06
CA GLU A 48 4.86 -10.43 -5.56
C GLU A 48 4.84 -11.50 -4.47
N THR A 49 5.79 -12.44 -4.49
CA THR A 49 5.93 -13.44 -3.43
C THR A 49 6.98 -12.97 -2.43
N ARG A 50 6.61 -12.85 -1.16
CA ARG A 50 7.51 -12.51 -0.04
C ARG A 50 7.39 -13.56 1.06
N ASP A 51 8.52 -14.10 1.51
CA ASP A 51 8.55 -15.15 2.54
C ASP A 51 7.62 -16.35 2.23
N GLY A 52 7.51 -16.70 0.94
CA GLY A 52 6.64 -17.78 0.48
C GLY A 52 5.14 -17.44 0.44
N LYS A 53 4.73 -16.24 0.85
CA LYS A 53 3.36 -15.73 0.73
C LYS A 53 3.21 -14.87 -0.51
N ALA A 54 2.13 -15.05 -1.25
CA ALA A 54 1.79 -14.21 -2.39
C ALA A 54 1.03 -12.95 -1.92
N TYR A 55 1.47 -11.80 -2.41
CA TYR A 55 0.85 -10.51 -2.16
C TYR A 55 0.44 -9.88 -3.48
N LEU A 56 -0.70 -9.21 -3.49
CA LEU A 56 -1.06 -8.25 -4.51
C LEU A 56 -0.50 -6.88 -4.10
N VAL A 57 0.38 -6.32 -4.93
CA VAL A 57 1.06 -5.07 -4.64
C VAL A 57 0.49 -3.96 -5.50
N TYR A 58 0.00 -2.91 -4.85
CA TYR A 58 -0.40 -1.67 -5.51
C TYR A 58 0.70 -0.63 -5.34
N TYR A 59 1.15 -0.07 -6.47
CA TYR A 59 2.26 0.87 -6.55
C TYR A 59 1.75 2.28 -6.82
N PHE A 60 2.04 3.20 -5.90
CA PHE A 60 1.62 4.60 -5.97
C PHE A 60 2.81 5.57 -5.88
N GLY A 61 2.61 6.78 -6.40
CA GLY A 61 3.49 7.91 -6.11
C GLY A 61 3.23 8.45 -4.70
N HIS A 62 4.27 8.76 -3.93
CA HIS A 62 4.08 9.30 -2.57
C HIS A 62 3.22 10.56 -2.55
N CYS A 63 3.55 11.55 -3.40
CA CYS A 63 2.78 12.80 -3.50
C CYS A 63 1.32 12.60 -3.95
N TYR A 64 0.98 11.46 -4.56
CA TYR A 64 -0.39 11.17 -4.97
C TYR A 64 -1.25 10.65 -3.80
N LEU A 65 -0.63 10.01 -2.81
CA LEU A 65 -1.30 9.52 -1.62
C LEU A 65 -1.03 10.38 -0.39
N GLU A 66 -0.35 11.52 -0.51
CA GLU A 66 0.11 12.32 0.64
C GLU A 66 -1.05 12.70 1.57
N ASP A 67 -2.15 13.23 1.01
CA ASP A 67 -3.37 13.57 1.76
C ASP A 67 -4.16 12.36 2.27
N HIS A 68 -3.89 11.17 1.74
CA HIS A 68 -4.57 9.92 2.07
C HIS A 68 -3.75 9.00 2.96
N LEU A 69 -2.46 9.30 3.15
CA LEU A 69 -1.51 8.40 3.76
C LEU A 69 -1.89 8.14 5.22
N GLU A 70 -2.30 9.17 5.96
CA GLU A 70 -2.70 9.05 7.36
C GLU A 70 -3.93 8.15 7.55
N GLU A 71 -4.92 8.27 6.67
CA GLU A 71 -6.12 7.42 6.70
C GLU A 71 -5.79 5.97 6.30
N LEU A 72 -5.00 5.79 5.23
CA LEU A 72 -4.51 4.49 4.78
C LEU A 72 -3.68 3.80 5.87
N LEU A 73 -2.88 4.56 6.62
CA LEU A 73 -2.11 4.10 7.76
C LEU A 73 -2.98 3.68 8.93
N ALA A 74 -4.04 4.44 9.23
CA ALA A 74 -4.97 4.12 10.30
C ALA A 74 -5.75 2.82 10.01
N MET A 75 -5.99 2.53 8.73
CA MET A 75 -6.62 1.28 8.29
C MET A 75 -5.64 0.11 8.12
N ALA A 76 -4.34 0.38 7.97
CA ALA A 76 -3.33 -0.66 7.86
C ALA A 76 -3.04 -1.32 9.22
N SER A 77 -3.00 -2.65 9.28
CA SER A 77 -2.61 -3.39 10.49
C SER A 77 -1.20 -3.04 10.96
N GLU A 78 -0.31 -2.72 10.01
CA GLU A 78 1.11 -2.49 10.24
C GLU A 78 1.50 -1.12 9.68
N ALA A 79 1.91 -0.22 10.58
CA ALA A 79 2.54 1.04 10.18
C ALA A 79 3.85 0.76 9.41
N PRO A 80 4.17 1.54 8.37
CA PRO A 80 5.40 1.43 7.62
C PRO A 80 6.55 1.62 8.59
N GLN A 81 7.34 0.57 8.74
CA GLN A 81 8.57 0.63 9.52
C GLN A 81 9.50 1.62 8.80
N PRO A 82 9.99 2.69 9.47
CA PRO A 82 11.04 3.51 8.88
C PRO A 82 12.25 2.60 8.66
N GLN A 83 12.69 2.46 7.41
CA GLN A 83 13.98 1.83 7.12
C GLN A 83 15.07 2.76 7.67
N GLY A 84 15.60 2.40 8.83
CA GLY A 84 16.70 3.09 9.51
C GLY A 84 18.07 2.74 8.94
#